data_AF-A0A1J3IC25-F1
#
_entry.id   AF-A0A1J3IC25-F1
#
_cell.length_a   1.000
_cell.length_b   1.000
_cell.length_c   1.000
_cell.angle_alpha   90.00
_cell.angle_beta   90.00
_cell.angle_gamma   90.00
#
_symmetry.space_group_name_H-M   'P 1'
#
loop_
_entity.id
_entity.type
_entity.pdbx_description
1 polymer ?
#
loop_
_entity_poly.entity_id
_entity_poly.type
_entity_poly.pdbx_seq_one_letter_code
_entity_poly.pdbx_strand_id
1 'polypeptide(L)'
;AYGVTSSGKTHTMHGDQDFPGIIPLAIKDVFSIIQETTGREFLLRVSYLEIYNEVINDLLDPTGQNLRVREDSQGTYVEGIKEEVVLSPGHALSFIAAGEEHRHVGSNNFNLLSSRSHTIFTLMIESSAHGDQYDGVIFSQLNLIDLAGSES
;
A
#
# COMPACT_ATOMS: atom_id res chain seq x y z
N ALA A 1 -10.79 2.26 4.25
CA ALA A 1 -11.85 3.07 4.87
C ALA A 1 -13.01 3.26 3.88
N TYR A 2 -14.26 3.35 4.35
CA TYR A 2 -15.46 3.57 3.52
C TYR A 2 -16.32 4.69 4.13
N GLY A 3 -17.02 5.46 3.29
CA GLY A 3 -17.82 6.61 3.72
C GLY A 3 -17.96 7.68 2.63
N VAL A 4 -18.86 8.64 2.85
CA VAL A 4 -19.14 9.74 1.91
C VAL A 4 -17.93 10.67 1.73
N THR A 5 -17.90 11.47 0.66
CA THR A 5 -16.90 12.53 0.47
C THR A 5 -16.87 13.45 1.71
N SER A 6 -15.68 13.85 2.15
CA SER A 6 -15.46 14.68 3.36
C SER A 6 -15.82 14.03 4.71
N SER A 7 -16.03 12.71 4.77
CA SER A 7 -16.27 11.99 6.04
C SER A 7 -15.00 11.68 6.84
N GLY A 8 -13.83 12.16 6.41
CA GLY A 8 -12.56 11.93 7.11
C GLY A 8 -11.81 10.64 6.77
N LYS A 9 -12.18 9.90 5.71
CA LYS A 9 -11.52 8.62 5.31
C LYS A 9 -10.00 8.74 5.17
N THR A 10 -9.54 9.69 4.36
CA THR A 10 -8.12 9.94 4.13
C THR A 10 -7.41 10.39 5.39
N HIS A 11 -8.06 11.18 6.25
CA HIS A 11 -7.50 11.53 7.56
C HIS A 11 -7.39 10.30 8.48
N THR A 12 -8.33 9.35 8.44
CA THR A 12 -8.21 8.09 9.19
C THR A 12 -7.10 7.21 8.63
N MET A 13 -6.98 7.09 7.31
CA MET A 13 -5.99 6.21 6.67
C MET A 13 -4.57 6.78 6.72
N HIS A 14 -4.37 8.03 6.32
CA HIS A 14 -3.07 8.69 6.27
C HIS A 14 -2.77 9.50 7.54
N GLY A 15 -3.76 10.27 8.01
CA GLY A 15 -3.57 11.25 9.08
C GLY A 15 -2.67 12.41 8.66
N ASP A 16 -2.09 13.08 9.65
CA ASP A 16 -1.09 14.13 9.45
C ASP A 16 0.14 13.91 10.36
N GLN A 17 1.04 14.90 10.43
CA GLN A 17 2.27 14.80 11.22
C GLN A 17 2.01 14.74 12.74
N ASP A 18 0.96 15.39 13.21
CA ASP A 18 0.60 15.45 14.63
C ASP A 18 -0.28 14.25 15.02
N PHE A 19 -1.12 13.80 14.10
CA PHE A 19 -2.09 12.71 14.26
C PHE A 19 -1.92 11.68 13.14
N PRO A 20 -0.94 10.76 13.25
CA PRO A 20 -0.72 9.73 12.23
C PRO A 20 -1.94 8.80 12.10
N GLY A 21 -2.31 8.49 10.86
CA GLY A 21 -3.42 7.59 10.55
C GLY A 21 -3.05 6.10 10.63
N ILE A 22 -3.95 5.25 10.19
CA ILE A 22 -3.79 3.78 10.22
C ILE A 22 -2.57 3.31 9.43
N ILE A 23 -2.28 3.89 8.27
CA ILE A 23 -1.17 3.47 7.42
C ILE A 23 0.19 3.64 8.12
N PRO A 24 0.58 4.84 8.58
CA PRO A 24 1.86 5.02 9.25
C PRO A 24 1.95 4.25 10.57
N LEU A 25 0.84 4.09 11.30
CA LEU A 25 0.81 3.30 12.53
C LEU A 25 1.01 1.81 12.24
N ALA A 26 0.29 1.23 11.28
CA ALA A 26 0.39 -0.18 10.91
C ALA A 26 1.79 -0.53 10.41
N ILE A 27 2.41 0.33 9.58
CA ILE A 27 3.79 0.13 9.13
C ILE A 27 4.73 0.09 10.35
N LYS A 28 4.64 1.07 11.25
CA LYS A 28 5.50 1.12 12.44
C LYS A 28 5.33 -0.13 13.31
N ASP A 29 4.10 -0.59 13.50
CA ASP A 29 3.79 -1.77 14.31
C ASP A 29 4.35 -3.05 13.67
N VAL A 30 4.18 -3.24 12.36
CA VAL A 30 4.75 -4.40 11.64
C VAL A 30 6.27 -4.46 11.80
N PHE A 31 6.97 -3.35 11.58
CA PHE A 31 8.41 -3.30 11.74
C PHE A 31 8.85 -3.54 13.20
N SER A 32 8.08 -3.08 14.18
CA SER A 32 8.37 -3.33 15.60
C SER A 32 8.24 -4.82 15.94
N ILE A 33 7.16 -5.47 15.49
CA ILE A 33 6.94 -6.91 15.66
C ILE A 33 8.07 -7.71 15.01
N ILE A 34 8.51 -7.32 13.81
CA ILE A 34 9.62 -7.99 13.11
C ILE A 34 10.93 -7.87 13.91
N GLN A 35 11.23 -6.70 14.47
CA GLN A 35 12.42 -6.51 15.31
C GLN A 35 12.39 -7.33 16.59
N GLU A 36 11.21 -7.54 17.17
CA GLU A 36 11.00 -8.37 18.37
C GLU A 36 10.98 -9.88 18.05
N THR A 37 10.77 -10.25 16.78
CA THR A 37 10.70 -11.65 16.35
C THR A 37 12.10 -12.20 16.05
N THR A 38 12.66 -12.89 17.04
CA THR A 38 13.95 -13.59 16.88
C THR A 38 13.81 -14.91 16.12
N GLY A 39 14.89 -15.36 15.48
CA GLY A 39 14.95 -16.67 14.82
C GLY A 39 14.27 -16.75 13.46
N ARG A 40 13.85 -15.62 12.88
CA ARG A 40 13.34 -15.53 11.50
C ARG A 40 14.03 -14.42 10.72
N GLU A 41 14.15 -14.62 9.42
CA GLU A 41 14.52 -13.60 8.46
C GLU A 41 13.27 -13.08 7.75
N PHE A 42 13.27 -11.80 7.39
CA PHE A 42 12.12 -11.14 6.78
C PHE A 42 12.53 -10.40 5.51
N LEU A 43 11.73 -10.56 4.46
CA LEU A 43 11.78 -9.73 3.26
C LEU A 43 10.46 -8.96 3.16
N LEU A 44 10.55 -7.64 3.15
CA LEU A 44 9.39 -6.77 3.01
C LEU A 44 9.41 -6.08 1.65
N ARG A 45 8.26 -6.11 0.99
CA ARG A 45 8.03 -5.40 -0.28
C ARG A 45 6.76 -4.59 -0.19
N VAL A 46 6.69 -3.48 -0.92
CA VAL A 46 5.50 -2.65 -1.02
C VAL A 46 5.09 -2.45 -2.46
N SER A 47 3.79 -2.38 -2.69
CA SER A 47 3.21 -1.85 -3.93
C SER A 47 2.19 -0.79 -3.57
N TYR A 48 2.00 0.19 -4.46
CA TYR A 48 1.00 1.22 -4.25
C TYR A 48 0.30 1.52 -5.57
N LEU A 49 -1.02 1.39 -5.60
CA LEU A 49 -1.80 1.62 -6.80
C LEU A 49 -3.00 2.50 -6.55
N GLU A 50 -3.46 3.11 -7.63
CA GLU A 50 -4.67 3.88 -7.75
C GLU A 50 -5.65 3.18 -8.69
N ILE A 51 -6.93 3.16 -8.33
CA ILE A 51 -8.02 2.81 -9.23
C ILE A 51 -8.83 4.09 -9.45
N TYR A 52 -8.70 4.64 -10.65
CA TYR A 52 -9.42 5.85 -11.07
C TYR A 52 -10.21 5.55 -12.33
N ASN A 53 -11.54 5.71 -12.26
CA ASN A 53 -12.44 5.47 -13.39
C ASN A 53 -12.21 4.08 -14.04
N GLU A 54 -12.16 3.03 -13.21
CA GLU A 54 -11.88 1.63 -13.60
C GLU A 54 -10.49 1.38 -14.23
N VAL A 55 -9.61 2.39 -14.24
CA VAL A 55 -8.23 2.26 -14.72
C VAL A 55 -7.30 2.10 -13.51
N ILE A 56 -6.47 1.06 -13.55
CA ILE A 56 -5.46 0.79 -12.52
C ILE A 56 -4.16 1.46 -12.92
N ASN A 57 -3.62 2.32 -12.07
CA ASN A 57 -2.33 2.97 -12.25
C ASN A 57 -1.40 2.64 -11.08
N ASP A 58 -0.16 2.38 -11.39
CA ASP A 58 0.92 2.24 -10.43
C ASP A 58 1.35 3.61 -9.92
N LEU A 59 1.34 3.79 -8.60
CA LEU A 59 1.77 5.04 -7.96
C LEU A 59 3.29 5.04 -7.69
N LEU A 60 3.98 3.90 -7.78
CA LEU A 60 5.43 3.77 -7.61
C LEU A 60 6.20 3.77 -8.95
N ASP A 61 5.50 3.61 -10.08
CA ASP A 61 6.05 3.67 -11.43
C ASP A 61 5.19 4.52 -12.37
N PRO A 62 5.64 5.72 -12.79
CA PRO A 62 4.91 6.55 -13.75
C PRO A 62 4.61 5.88 -15.09
N THR A 63 5.34 4.82 -15.45
CA THR A 63 5.12 4.04 -16.68
C THR A 63 4.05 2.96 -16.53
N GLY A 64 3.71 2.59 -15.29
CA GLY A 64 2.72 1.57 -14.95
C GLY A 64 1.28 2.08 -15.05
N GLN A 65 0.84 2.48 -16.24
CA GLN A 65 -0.53 2.97 -16.46
C GLN A 65 -1.44 1.89 -17.06
N ASN A 66 -2.72 1.92 -16.69
CA ASN A 66 -3.75 1.00 -17.18
C ASN A 66 -3.34 -0.47 -17.05
N LEU A 67 -2.87 -0.83 -15.86
CA LEU A 67 -2.46 -2.19 -15.52
C LEU A 67 -3.67 -3.13 -15.53
N ARG A 68 -3.40 -4.41 -15.77
CA ARG A 68 -4.44 -5.44 -15.92
C ARG A 68 -4.49 -6.35 -14.71
N VAL A 69 -5.70 -6.66 -14.29
CA VAL A 69 -5.96 -7.71 -13.32
C VAL A 69 -5.84 -9.07 -14.02
N ARG A 70 -5.11 -10.00 -13.40
CA ARG A 70 -4.99 -11.39 -13.81
C ARG A 70 -5.29 -12.31 -12.64
N GLU A 71 -5.46 -13.59 -12.94
CA GLU A 71 -5.75 -14.64 -11.97
C GLU A 71 -4.81 -15.81 -12.21
N ASP A 72 -4.30 -16.38 -11.13
CA ASP A 72 -3.54 -17.62 -11.13
C ASP A 72 -4.01 -18.57 -10.00
N SER A 73 -3.25 -19.63 -9.75
CA SER A 73 -3.57 -20.61 -8.70
C SER A 73 -3.61 -20.05 -7.26
N GLN A 74 -2.98 -18.89 -7.02
CA GLN A 74 -2.91 -18.20 -5.72
C GLN A 74 -3.93 -17.08 -5.61
N GLY A 75 -4.60 -16.72 -6.71
CA GLY A 75 -5.71 -15.78 -6.75
C GLY A 75 -5.47 -14.64 -7.74
N THR A 76 -6.10 -13.51 -7.45
CA THR A 76 -6.08 -12.33 -8.32
C THR A 76 -4.86 -11.45 -8.01
N TYR A 77 -4.17 -10.98 -9.05
CA TYR A 77 -3.04 -10.04 -8.96
C TYR A 77 -3.08 -9.00 -10.08
N VAL A 78 -2.31 -7.93 -9.93
CA VAL A 78 -2.15 -6.89 -10.95
C VAL A 78 -0.87 -7.17 -11.72
N GLU A 79 -0.98 -7.49 -13.01
CA GLU A 79 0.18 -7.75 -13.87
C GLU A 79 0.96 -6.45 -14.12
N GLY A 80 2.27 -6.51 -13.88
CA GLY A 80 3.19 -5.40 -14.12
C GLY A 80 3.20 -4.34 -13.03
N ILE A 81 2.54 -4.57 -11.89
CA ILE A 81 2.68 -3.69 -10.73
C ILE A 81 4.11 -3.74 -10.19
N LYS A 82 4.67 -2.59 -9.87
CA LYS A 82 5.99 -2.46 -9.29
C LYS A 82 5.94 -2.78 -7.80
N GLU A 83 6.87 -3.61 -7.38
CA GLU A 83 7.10 -3.95 -5.98
C GLU A 83 8.48 -3.47 -5.55
N GLU A 84 8.55 -2.71 -4.47
CA GLU A 84 9.79 -2.13 -3.96
C GLU A 84 10.18 -2.72 -2.61
N VAL A 85 11.45 -3.08 -2.46
CA VAL A 85 11.97 -3.62 -1.19
C VAL A 85 12.08 -2.49 -0.16
N VAL A 86 11.50 -2.71 1.02
CA VAL A 86 11.54 -1.75 2.12
C VAL A 86 12.41 -2.25 3.26
N LEU A 87 13.21 -1.33 3.82
CA LEU A 87 14.24 -1.64 4.83
C LEU A 87 13.95 -0.99 6.19
N SER A 88 13.01 -0.05 6.23
CA SER A 88 12.63 0.66 7.45
C SER A 88 11.23 1.24 7.31
N PRO A 89 10.57 1.60 8.44
CA PRO A 89 9.30 2.31 8.41
C PRO A 89 9.37 3.59 7.58
N GLY A 90 10.44 4.37 7.74
CA GLY A 90 10.64 5.61 6.99
C GLY A 90 10.75 5.39 5.48
N HIS A 91 11.37 4.29 5.05
CA HIS A 91 11.48 3.94 3.63
C HIS A 91 10.11 3.58 3.05
N ALA A 92 9.30 2.79 3.75
CA ALA A 92 7.94 2.48 3.33
C ALA A 92 7.06 3.75 3.25
N LEU A 93 7.19 4.64 4.23
CA LEU A 93 6.47 5.92 4.24
C LEU A 93 6.90 6.86 3.11
N SER A 94 8.17 6.82 2.68
CA SER A 94 8.62 7.61 1.53
C SER A 94 7.98 7.16 0.21
N PHE A 95 7.67 5.86 0.04
CA PHE A 95 6.95 5.38 -1.15
C PHE A 95 5.50 5.87 -1.17
N ILE A 96 4.85 5.94 -0.01
CA ILE A 96 3.51 6.51 0.10
C ILE A 96 3.54 8.00 -0.27
N ALA A 97 4.49 8.76 0.27
CA ALA A 97 4.63 10.18 -0.05
C ALA A 97 4.87 10.41 -1.56
N ALA A 98 5.78 9.64 -2.17
CA ALA A 98 6.06 9.72 -3.60
C ALA A 98 4.83 9.34 -4.46
N GLY A 99 4.09 8.30 -4.06
CA GLY A 99 2.87 7.89 -4.75
C GLY A 99 1.77 8.95 -4.69
N GLU A 100 1.62 9.62 -3.55
CA GLU A 100 0.68 10.73 -3.40
C GLU A 100 1.08 11.94 -4.25
N GLU A 101 2.38 12.24 -4.39
CA GLU A 101 2.86 13.27 -5.32
C GLU A 101 2.55 12.90 -6.78
N HIS A 102 2.77 11.66 -7.21
CA HIS A 102 2.42 11.20 -8.55
C HIS A 102 0.92 11.31 -8.83
N ARG A 103 0.09 10.95 -7.85
CA ARG A 103 -1.36 11.10 -7.89
C ARG A 103 -1.79 12.56 -8.08
N HIS A 104 -1.04 13.51 -7.50
CA HIS A 104 -1.30 14.94 -7.64
C HIS A 104 -0.94 15.48 -9.03
N VAL A 105 0.19 15.07 -9.62
CA VAL A 105 0.67 15.59 -10.92
C VAL A 105 -0.25 15.20 -12.08
N GLY A 106 -0.94 14.05 -11.99
CA GLY A 106 -1.91 13.62 -13.00
C GLY A 106 -3.21 14.44 -13.05
N SER A 107 -3.43 15.38 -12.12
CA SER A 107 -4.77 15.88 -11.80
C SER A 107 -4.81 17.40 -11.57
N ASN A 108 -5.49 18.16 -12.45
CA ASN A 108 -5.62 19.61 -12.33
C ASN A 108 -6.53 20.10 -11.16
N ASN A 109 -7.05 19.22 -10.28
CA ASN A 109 -7.90 19.64 -9.16
C ASN A 109 -7.98 18.60 -8.01
N PHE A 110 -7.37 18.90 -6.87
CA PHE A 110 -7.26 18.03 -5.68
C PHE A 110 -8.61 17.61 -5.07
N ASN A 111 -9.59 18.52 -5.02
CA ASN A 111 -10.90 18.28 -4.39
C ASN A 111 -11.80 17.27 -5.12
N LEU A 112 -11.52 16.98 -6.40
CA LEU A 112 -12.34 16.07 -7.21
C LEU A 112 -11.79 14.64 -7.29
N LEU A 113 -10.53 14.42 -6.87
CA LEU A 113 -9.86 13.14 -7.08
C LEU A 113 -10.05 12.16 -5.92
N SER A 114 -9.90 12.61 -4.66
CA SER A 114 -10.11 11.71 -3.50
C SER A 114 -11.55 11.22 -3.34
N SER A 115 -12.51 11.91 -3.96
CA SER A 115 -13.90 11.47 -4.02
C SER A 115 -14.15 10.39 -5.07
N ARG A 116 -13.25 10.19 -6.04
CA ARG A 116 -13.46 9.33 -7.22
C ARG A 116 -12.34 8.32 -7.47
N SER A 117 -11.34 8.31 -6.61
CA SER A 117 -10.18 7.47 -6.72
C SER A 117 -10.04 6.60 -5.47
N HIS A 118 -9.73 5.32 -5.68
CA HIS A 118 -9.39 4.39 -4.62
C HIS A 118 -7.88 4.18 -4.62
N THR A 119 -7.27 4.13 -3.44
CA THR A 119 -5.86 3.76 -3.30
C THR A 119 -5.72 2.46 -2.54
N ILE A 120 -4.78 1.64 -2.97
CA ILE A 120 -4.44 0.36 -2.32
C ILE A 120 -2.93 0.34 -2.11
N PHE A 121 -2.53 0.49 -0.85
CA PHE A 121 -1.17 0.24 -0.42
C PHE A 121 -1.07 -1.19 0.10
N THR A 122 -0.16 -1.97 -0.46
CA THR A 122 0.03 -3.37 -0.06
C THR A 122 1.43 -3.53 0.51
N LEU A 123 1.50 -4.04 1.74
CA LEU A 123 2.74 -4.49 2.37
C LEU A 123 2.81 -6.02 2.30
N MET A 124 3.75 -6.53 1.52
CA MET A 124 4.07 -7.94 1.39
C MET A 124 5.19 -8.30 2.37
N ILE A 125 4.98 -9.38 3.12
CA ILE A 125 5.90 -9.86 4.15
C ILE A 125 6.18 -11.33 3.86
N GLU A 126 7.44 -11.63 3.58
CA GLU A 126 7.95 -12.99 3.56
C GLU A 126 8.75 -13.24 4.82
N SER A 127 8.64 -14.43 5.39
CA SER A 127 9.51 -14.86 6.48
C SER A 127 9.88 -16.32 6.41
N SER A 128 11.10 -16.64 6.80
CA SER A 128 11.61 -18.01 6.95
C SER A 128 12.41 -18.13 8.23
N ALA A 129 12.49 -19.33 8.80
CA ALA A 129 13.38 -19.59 9.93
C ALA A 129 14.84 -19.26 9.60
N HIS A 130 15.55 -18.72 10.58
CA HIS A 130 16.97 -18.40 10.49
C HIS A 130 17.82 -19.61 10.92
N GLY A 131 18.74 -20.06 10.05
CA GLY A 131 19.65 -21.19 10.31
C GLY A 131 19.27 -22.49 9.60
N ASP A 132 19.82 -23.63 10.06
CA ASP A 132 19.72 -24.93 9.37
C ASP A 132 18.34 -25.61 9.45
N GLN A 133 17.41 -25.07 10.25
CA GLN A 133 16.03 -25.56 10.31
C GLN A 133 15.16 -24.81 9.31
N TYR A 134 15.06 -25.34 8.09
CA TYR A 134 14.12 -24.82 7.09
C TYR A 134 12.69 -25.23 7.44
N ASP A 135 11.81 -24.26 7.71
CA ASP A 135 10.37 -24.46 7.96
C ASP A 135 9.48 -24.04 6.78
N GLY A 136 10.08 -23.67 5.64
CA GLY A 136 9.37 -23.08 4.51
C GLY A 136 9.35 -21.55 4.57
N VAL A 137 8.92 -20.93 3.47
CA VAL A 137 8.68 -19.48 3.41
C VAL A 137 7.20 -19.24 3.70
N ILE A 138 6.93 -18.40 4.70
CA ILE A 138 5.59 -17.91 5.01
C ILE A 138 5.39 -16.58 4.28
N PHE A 139 4.36 -16.51 3.47
CA PHE A 139 3.94 -15.30 2.77
C PHE A 139 2.72 -14.70 3.44
N SER A 140 2.75 -13.38 3.66
CA SER A 140 1.64 -12.60 4.19
C SER A 140 1.50 -11.28 3.43
N GLN A 141 0.26 -10.80 3.33
CA GLN A 141 -0.06 -9.54 2.67
C GLN A 141 -0.99 -8.71 3.55
N LEU A 142 -0.62 -7.45 3.77
CA LEU A 142 -1.46 -6.45 4.43
C LEU A 142 -1.89 -5.41 3.40
N ASN A 143 -3.19 -5.38 3.10
CA ASN A 143 -3.79 -4.41 2.19
C ASN A 143 -4.43 -3.26 2.97
N LEU A 144 -3.94 -2.05 2.76
CA LEU A 144 -4.44 -0.81 3.36
C LEU A 144 -5.11 0.02 2.27
N ILE A 145 -6.45 0.07 2.33
CA ILE A 145 -7.29 0.57 1.24
C ILE A 145 -7.97 1.86 1.67
N ASP A 146 -7.79 2.96 0.93
CA ASP A 146 -8.61 4.16 1.03
C ASP A 146 -9.57 4.21 -0.16
N LEU A 147 -10.88 4.11 0.10
CA LEU A 147 -11.86 4.08 -0.97
C LEU A 147 -12.34 5.49 -1.30
N ALA A 148 -12.71 5.70 -2.57
CA ALA A 148 -13.43 6.86 -3.03
C ALA A 148 -14.70 7.14 -2.20
N GLY A 149 -15.19 8.37 -2.27
CA GLY A 149 -16.45 8.75 -1.62
C GLY A 149 -17.62 7.96 -2.19
N SER A 150 -18.46 7.39 -1.32
CA SER A 150 -19.77 6.90 -1.75
C SER A 150 -20.71 8.08 -1.92
N GLU A 151 -21.00 8.47 -3.16
CA GLU A 151 -22.03 9.46 -3.47
C GLU A 151 -23.35 8.74 -3.83
N SER A 152 -24.48 9.33 -3.42
CA SER A 152 -25.85 8.81 -3.64
C SER A 152 -26.50 9.49 -4.85
#